data_AF-A0A9X1SH67-F1
#
_entry.id   AF-A0A9X1SH67-F1
#
_cell.length_a   1.000
_cell.length_b   1.000
_cell.length_c   1.000
_cell.angle_alpha   90.00
_cell.angle_beta   90.00
_cell.angle_gamma   90.00
#
_symmetry.space_group_name_H-M   'P 1'
#
loop_
_entity.id
_entity.type
_entity.pdbx_description
1 polymer ?
#
loop_
_entity_poly.entity_id
_entity_poly.type
_entity_poly.pdbx_seq_one_letter_code
_entity_poly.pdbx_strand_id
1 'polypeptide(L)'
;MLIRTLSLLLLLGWGTILAAAESDTLTLSDGRTLQGIILAQQDDGVDFLEIVQPAGKPTFGVVRNYPKNEIRAIAKADEAARPQLIQRVERLRNRLQIEAENRETIQIKPVKQDGVDYRIVSAEGYDFYSRLDESLTRRLAVRMDQASQAFQHMIPPRRDSDVRLRIIVFDDMREYADYTATFGATVRNPAIFLPQERLILVGTDFRRLQSQAKQAAQEHQRQTAWWETLRRELPARLDAYRKELAAAKIKPEEIEQEVSVRREAFQRQRQEALTRIRAVERTNADALEKAIEDTTRQIYHEAFHAYLECFVFPVADYDVPIWLNEGLAQLFEHGQLEEDSFRIDAPPSDLVAELKQRLASTDRPLLAELLERDSAAFVLTMSPHREQLDYALAWGLAWRLVFEERLFEGNRLEQMVTGGTSRRQRLENLLGKSLDQFEPQWREYVENLPDR
;
A
#
# COMPACT_ATOMS: atom_id res chain seq x y z
N MET A 1 -71.87 -23.87 36.40
CA MET A 1 -71.84 -24.85 35.29
C MET A 1 -71.23 -24.18 34.07
N LEU A 2 -70.10 -24.74 33.61
CA LEU A 2 -69.50 -24.73 32.24
C LEU A 2 -69.31 -23.39 31.51
N ILE A 3 -68.08 -22.85 31.35
CA ILE A 3 -66.92 -23.25 30.49
C ILE A 3 -67.18 -23.09 28.97
N ARG A 4 -66.46 -22.15 28.31
CA ARG A 4 -65.63 -22.29 27.06
C ARG A 4 -65.26 -20.92 26.46
N THR A 5 -64.00 -20.46 26.57
CA THR A 5 -62.85 -20.59 25.62
C THR A 5 -62.95 -19.81 24.31
N LEU A 6 -62.05 -18.82 24.11
CA LEU A 6 -61.02 -18.87 23.06
C LEU A 6 -59.97 -17.76 23.29
N SER A 7 -58.75 -18.16 23.62
CA SER A 7 -57.54 -17.32 23.58
C SER A 7 -56.77 -17.71 22.33
N LEU A 8 -56.47 -16.77 21.44
CA LEU A 8 -55.57 -16.99 20.30
C LEU A 8 -54.24 -16.27 20.58
N LEU A 9 -53.22 -17.07 20.90
CA LEU A 9 -51.82 -16.68 21.01
C LEU A 9 -51.24 -16.51 19.60
N LEU A 10 -50.77 -15.30 19.28
CA LEU A 10 -49.93 -15.02 18.10
C LEU A 10 -48.47 -15.26 18.50
N LEU A 11 -47.92 -16.38 18.06
CA LEU A 11 -46.49 -16.70 18.10
C LEU A 11 -45.77 -15.87 17.04
N LEU A 12 -45.06 -14.83 17.49
CA LEU A 12 -44.04 -14.14 16.70
C LEU A 12 -42.79 -15.03 16.61
N GLY A 13 -42.57 -15.64 15.45
CA GLY A 13 -41.33 -16.33 15.13
C GLY A 13 -40.20 -15.31 14.95
N TRP A 14 -39.23 -15.33 15.88
CA TRP A 14 -37.93 -14.70 15.69
C TRP A 14 -37.11 -15.57 14.74
N GLY A 15 -37.09 -15.23 13.45
CA GLY A 15 -36.08 -15.72 12.53
C GLY A 15 -34.81 -14.91 12.71
N THR A 16 -33.84 -15.43 13.45
CA THR A 16 -32.45 -14.95 13.37
C THR A 16 -31.95 -15.25 11.96
N ILE A 17 -31.78 -14.22 11.13
CA ILE A 17 -31.01 -14.33 9.90
C ILE A 17 -29.55 -14.45 10.35
N LEU A 18 -29.07 -15.69 10.49
CA LEU A 18 -27.64 -15.95 10.62
C LEU A 18 -27.00 -15.53 9.30
N ALA A 19 -26.08 -14.56 9.36
CA ALA A 19 -25.23 -14.21 8.23
C ALA A 19 -24.50 -15.48 7.75
N ALA A 20 -24.50 -15.72 6.45
CA ALA A 20 -23.81 -16.85 5.84
C ALA A 20 -22.32 -16.83 6.20
N ALA A 21 -21.75 -17.99 6.51
CA ALA A 21 -20.32 -18.09 6.83
C ALA A 21 -19.50 -18.02 5.53
N GLU A 22 -18.82 -16.90 5.29
CA GLU A 22 -18.03 -16.65 4.08
C GLU A 22 -16.65 -17.35 4.07
N SER A 23 -16.18 -17.85 5.20
CA SER A 23 -14.87 -18.52 5.35
C SER A 23 -14.91 -19.71 6.32
N ASP A 24 -14.00 -20.68 6.15
CA ASP A 24 -13.79 -21.68 7.19
C ASP A 24 -13.14 -21.01 8.41
N THR A 25 -13.57 -21.37 9.61
CA THR A 25 -12.98 -20.90 10.86
C THR A 25 -12.45 -22.04 11.71
N LEU A 26 -11.27 -21.83 12.28
CA LEU A 26 -10.62 -22.76 13.20
C LEU A 26 -10.45 -22.08 14.56
N THR A 27 -11.18 -22.54 15.58
CA THR A 27 -10.97 -22.07 16.96
C THR A 27 -9.98 -22.99 17.65
N LEU A 28 -8.89 -22.44 18.16
CA LEU A 28 -7.84 -23.17 18.86
C LEU A 28 -8.14 -23.31 20.36
N SER A 29 -7.47 -24.25 21.02
CA SER A 29 -7.56 -24.52 22.46
C SER A 29 -7.13 -23.31 23.31
N ASP A 30 -6.29 -22.42 22.78
CA ASP A 30 -5.87 -21.16 23.41
C ASP A 30 -6.90 -20.02 23.25
N GLY A 31 -8.01 -20.26 22.55
CA GLY A 31 -9.09 -19.31 22.32
C GLY A 31 -8.96 -18.46 21.06
N ARG A 32 -7.84 -18.53 20.32
CA ARG A 32 -7.72 -17.85 19.02
C ARG A 32 -8.67 -18.45 18.00
N THR A 33 -9.24 -17.60 17.15
CA THR A 33 -10.04 -18.03 15.99
C THR A 33 -9.33 -17.58 14.73
N LEU A 34 -9.05 -18.54 13.86
CA LEU A 34 -8.38 -18.32 12.58
C LEU A 34 -9.42 -18.39 11.47
N GLN A 35 -9.22 -17.61 10.41
CA GLN A 35 -10.05 -17.61 9.22
C GLN A 35 -9.23 -18.09 8.02
N GLY A 36 -9.85 -18.84 7.11
CA GLY A 36 -9.13 -19.44 6.01
C GLY A 36 -9.92 -20.50 5.27
N ILE A 37 -9.19 -21.48 4.72
CA ILE A 37 -9.78 -22.66 4.10
C ILE A 37 -9.14 -23.95 4.63
N ILE A 38 -9.97 -24.94 4.90
CA ILE A 38 -9.54 -26.29 5.24
C ILE A 38 -9.15 -27.01 3.95
N LEU A 39 -7.88 -27.31 3.81
CA LEU A 39 -7.33 -28.03 2.66
C LEU A 39 -7.55 -29.53 2.79
N ALA A 40 -7.25 -30.07 3.97
CA ALA A 40 -7.44 -31.48 4.29
C ALA A 40 -7.68 -31.67 5.80
N GLN A 41 -8.47 -32.68 6.15
CA GLN A 41 -8.58 -33.17 7.53
C GLN A 41 -7.94 -34.55 7.58
N GLN A 42 -6.95 -34.72 8.45
CA GLN A 42 -6.18 -35.95 8.64
C GLN A 42 -6.44 -36.51 10.06
N ASP A 43 -5.94 -37.71 10.33
CA ASP A 43 -6.16 -38.36 11.63
C ASP A 43 -5.47 -37.63 12.80
N ASP A 44 -4.34 -36.95 12.52
CA ASP A 44 -3.51 -36.24 13.49
C ASP A 44 -3.77 -34.72 13.54
N GLY A 45 -4.49 -34.15 12.57
CA GLY A 45 -4.73 -32.71 12.52
C GLY A 45 -5.50 -32.21 11.29
N VAL A 46 -5.44 -30.91 11.07
CA VAL A 46 -6.09 -30.21 9.95
C VAL A 46 -5.06 -29.39 9.21
N ASP A 47 -4.92 -29.62 7.91
CA ASP A 47 -4.18 -28.73 7.01
C ASP A 47 -5.07 -27.54 6.68
N PHE A 48 -4.64 -26.37 7.14
CA PHE A 48 -5.41 -25.13 7.05
C PHE A 48 -4.57 -24.07 6.36
N LEU A 49 -5.13 -23.46 5.31
CA LEU A 49 -4.58 -22.24 4.75
C LEU A 49 -5.21 -21.07 5.50
N GLU A 50 -4.43 -20.54 6.44
CA GLU A 50 -4.78 -19.35 7.22
C GLU A 50 -4.68 -18.12 6.31
N ILE A 51 -5.78 -17.38 6.17
CA ILE A 51 -5.79 -16.07 5.53
C ILE A 51 -5.41 -15.07 6.61
N VAL A 52 -4.15 -14.67 6.63
CA VAL A 52 -3.64 -13.68 7.59
C VAL A 52 -3.85 -12.31 6.98
N GLN A 53 -4.58 -11.45 7.69
CA GLN A 53 -4.78 -10.04 7.34
C GLN A 53 -4.14 -9.15 8.41
N PRO A 54 -2.79 -9.02 8.44
CA PRO A 54 -2.14 -8.21 9.45
C PRO A 54 -2.38 -6.73 9.14
N ALA A 55 -2.74 -5.94 10.15
CA ALA A 55 -2.83 -4.49 10.00
C ALA A 55 -1.52 -3.91 9.43
N GLY A 56 -1.63 -3.04 8.43
CA GLY A 56 -0.50 -2.39 7.78
C GLY A 56 0.29 -3.26 6.81
N LYS A 57 -0.09 -4.53 6.60
CA LYS A 57 0.58 -5.44 5.67
C LYS A 57 -0.42 -6.11 4.72
N PRO A 58 -0.01 -6.44 3.49
CA PRO A 58 -0.91 -7.11 2.57
C PRO A 58 -1.38 -8.45 3.13
N THR A 59 -2.64 -8.81 2.89
CA THR A 59 -3.17 -10.15 3.18
C THR A 59 -2.30 -11.22 2.51
N PHE A 60 -1.98 -12.28 3.25
CA PHE A 60 -1.24 -13.44 2.74
C PHE A 60 -1.81 -14.74 3.28
N GLY A 61 -1.69 -15.80 2.48
CA GLY A 61 -2.03 -17.16 2.89
C GLY A 61 -0.82 -17.85 3.53
N VAL A 62 -1.01 -18.48 4.69
CA VAL A 62 -0.02 -19.40 5.28
C VAL A 62 -0.64 -20.78 5.42
N VAL A 63 -0.03 -21.78 4.81
CA VAL A 63 -0.42 -23.17 5.04
C VAL A 63 0.23 -23.66 6.32
N ARG A 64 -0.59 -24.11 7.27
CA ARG A 64 -0.16 -24.69 8.53
C ARG A 64 -0.95 -25.96 8.80
N ASN A 65 -0.30 -26.94 9.41
CA ASN A 65 -0.99 -28.08 10.00
C ASN A 65 -1.28 -27.76 11.47
N TYR A 66 -2.54 -27.89 11.88
CA TYR A 66 -2.96 -27.74 13.27
C TYR A 66 -3.25 -29.11 13.88
N PRO A 67 -2.48 -29.55 14.88
CA PRO A 67 -2.71 -30.80 15.58
C PRO A 67 -4.10 -30.87 16.22
N LYS A 68 -4.72 -32.04 16.24
CA LYS A 68 -6.10 -32.22 16.75
C LYS A 68 -6.28 -31.79 18.22
N ASN A 69 -5.24 -31.92 19.04
CA ASN A 69 -5.25 -31.48 20.45
C ASN A 69 -5.21 -29.94 20.61
N GLU A 70 -4.81 -29.21 19.58
CA GLU A 70 -4.82 -27.74 19.56
C GLU A 70 -6.12 -27.16 19.01
N ILE A 71 -7.00 -27.98 18.44
CA ILE A 71 -8.25 -27.55 17.82
C ILE A 71 -9.40 -27.71 18.80
N ARG A 72 -10.05 -26.60 19.14
CA ARG A 72 -11.27 -26.58 19.97
C ARG A 72 -12.53 -26.72 19.13
N ALA A 73 -12.61 -26.03 17.99
CA ALA A 73 -13.76 -26.08 17.10
C ALA A 73 -13.38 -25.81 15.65
N ILE A 74 -14.19 -26.37 14.73
CA ILE A 74 -14.08 -26.14 13.29
C ILE A 74 -15.47 -25.73 12.80
N ALA A 75 -15.57 -24.59 12.12
CA ALA A 75 -16.76 -24.24 11.34
C ALA A 75 -16.37 -24.11 9.87
N LYS A 76 -17.14 -24.75 8.99
CA LYS A 76 -16.92 -24.66 7.55
C LYS A 76 -17.71 -23.48 6.99
N ALA A 77 -17.17 -22.83 5.96
CA ALA A 77 -17.89 -21.92 5.11
C ALA A 77 -19.11 -22.61 4.53
N ASP A 78 -20.16 -21.84 4.26
CA ASP A 78 -21.35 -22.35 3.62
C ASP A 78 -21.02 -22.88 2.22
N GLU A 79 -21.73 -23.94 1.81
CA GLU A 79 -21.48 -24.61 0.53
C GLU A 79 -21.62 -23.64 -0.66
N ALA A 80 -22.49 -22.63 -0.53
CA ALA A 80 -22.66 -21.56 -1.51
C ALA A 80 -21.47 -20.56 -1.56
N ALA A 81 -20.80 -20.30 -0.43
CA ALA A 81 -19.65 -19.40 -0.35
C ALA A 81 -18.32 -20.09 -0.70
N ARG A 82 -18.29 -21.44 -0.63
CA ARG A 82 -17.07 -22.23 -0.80
C ARG A 82 -16.34 -22.05 -2.15
N PRO A 83 -17.02 -21.95 -3.31
CA PRO A 83 -16.34 -21.64 -4.57
C PRO A 83 -15.63 -20.29 -4.57
N GLN A 84 -16.23 -19.27 -3.94
CA GLN A 84 -15.65 -17.93 -3.83
C GLN A 84 -14.43 -17.93 -2.90
N LEU A 85 -14.51 -18.66 -1.78
CA LEU A 85 -13.39 -18.83 -0.85
C LEU A 85 -12.19 -19.54 -1.53
N ILE A 86 -12.44 -20.61 -2.29
CA ILE A 86 -11.40 -21.30 -3.07
C ILE A 86 -10.76 -20.33 -4.07
N GLN A 87 -11.58 -19.55 -4.77
CA GLN A 87 -11.08 -18.57 -5.73
C GLN A 87 -10.20 -17.52 -5.05
N ARG A 88 -10.65 -16.93 -3.94
CA ARG A 88 -9.87 -15.98 -3.13
C ARG A 88 -8.53 -16.57 -2.69
N VAL A 89 -8.51 -17.81 -2.22
CA VAL A 89 -7.27 -18.47 -1.77
C VAL A 89 -6.30 -18.73 -2.92
N GLU A 90 -6.78 -19.18 -4.08
CA GLU A 90 -5.95 -19.37 -5.27
C GLU A 90 -5.37 -18.03 -5.77
N ARG A 91 -6.13 -16.93 -5.65
CA ARG A 91 -5.64 -15.59 -5.99
C ARG A 91 -4.57 -15.09 -5.03
N LEU A 92 -4.73 -15.29 -3.71
CA LEU A 92 -3.66 -14.98 -2.73
C LEU A 92 -2.37 -15.75 -3.03
N ARG A 93 -2.47 -17.00 -3.49
CA ARG A 93 -1.30 -17.82 -3.88
C ARG A 93 -0.66 -17.36 -5.18
N ASN A 94 -1.47 -16.85 -6.12
CA ASN A 94 -1.06 -16.47 -7.48
C ASN A 94 -1.06 -14.95 -7.71
N ARG A 95 -0.95 -14.14 -6.65
CA ARG A 95 -1.06 -12.66 -6.71
C ARG A 95 -0.15 -12.01 -7.75
N LEU A 96 1.09 -12.52 -7.89
CA LEU A 96 2.04 -12.05 -8.90
C LEU A 96 1.58 -12.33 -10.34
N GLN A 97 0.82 -13.40 -10.56
CA GLN A 97 0.28 -13.77 -11.86
C GLN A 97 -0.94 -12.92 -12.24
N ILE A 98 -1.83 -12.59 -11.29
CA ILE A 98 -3.01 -11.73 -11.54
C ILE A 98 -2.59 -10.29 -11.80
N GLU A 99 -1.60 -9.78 -11.06
CA GLU A 99 -0.98 -8.50 -11.40
C GLU A 99 -0.33 -8.53 -12.79
N ALA A 100 0.22 -9.67 -13.23
CA ALA A 100 0.76 -9.81 -14.59
C ALA A 100 -0.36 -9.85 -15.65
N GLU A 101 -1.47 -10.54 -15.39
CA GLU A 101 -2.63 -10.62 -16.29
C GLU A 101 -3.33 -9.24 -16.45
N ASN A 102 -3.54 -8.50 -15.35
CA ASN A 102 -4.07 -7.13 -15.41
C ASN A 102 -3.10 -6.14 -16.05
N ARG A 103 -1.78 -6.40 -15.96
CA ARG A 103 -0.78 -5.62 -16.69
C ARG A 103 -0.94 -5.82 -18.19
N GLU A 104 -1.15 -7.03 -18.67
CA GLU A 104 -1.21 -7.34 -20.11
C GLU A 104 -2.38 -6.68 -20.86
N THR A 105 -3.45 -6.30 -20.16
CA THR A 105 -4.64 -5.67 -20.77
C THR A 105 -4.49 -4.17 -21.02
N ILE A 106 -3.57 -3.48 -20.33
CA ILE A 106 -3.37 -2.03 -20.50
C ILE A 106 -2.75 -1.73 -21.89
N GLN A 107 -3.40 -0.87 -22.66
CA GLN A 107 -2.83 -0.40 -23.92
C GLN A 107 -1.91 0.80 -23.67
N ILE A 108 -0.62 0.63 -23.99
CA ILE A 108 0.38 1.70 -23.91
C ILE A 108 0.67 2.23 -25.31
N LYS A 109 0.53 3.55 -25.50
CA LYS A 109 0.83 4.22 -26.76
C LYS A 109 2.10 5.07 -26.59
N PRO A 110 3.18 4.79 -27.32
CA PRO A 110 4.32 5.69 -27.37
C PRO A 110 3.97 6.94 -28.17
N VAL A 111 4.18 8.12 -27.59
CA VAL A 111 3.89 9.41 -28.22
C VAL A 111 5.05 10.36 -27.96
N LYS A 112 5.47 11.09 -28.99
CA LYS A 112 6.47 12.16 -28.87
C LYS A 112 5.77 13.51 -28.87
N GLN A 113 5.92 14.26 -27.78
CA GLN A 113 5.33 15.58 -27.62
C GLN A 113 6.41 16.57 -27.18
N ASP A 114 6.54 17.68 -27.90
CA ASP A 114 7.53 18.74 -27.63
C ASP A 114 8.98 18.22 -27.51
N GLY A 115 9.29 17.20 -28.33
CA GLY A 115 10.61 16.55 -28.34
C GLY A 115 10.81 15.51 -27.23
N VAL A 116 9.86 15.35 -26.32
CA VAL A 116 9.89 14.39 -25.22
C VAL A 116 9.08 13.14 -25.57
N ASP A 117 9.65 11.96 -25.29
CA ASP A 117 8.98 10.68 -25.49
C ASP A 117 8.16 10.33 -24.24
N TYR A 118 6.86 10.09 -24.43
CA TYR A 118 5.92 9.62 -23.41
C TYR A 118 5.36 8.25 -23.78
N ARG A 119 5.02 7.49 -22.75
CA ARG A 119 4.14 6.33 -22.81
C ARG A 119 2.80 6.74 -22.23
N ILE A 120 1.76 6.72 -23.05
CA ILE A 120 0.42 7.15 -22.67
C ILE A 120 -0.45 5.92 -22.43
N VAL A 121 -1.11 5.90 -21.27
CA VAL A 121 -2.22 5.01 -20.95
C VAL A 121 -3.48 5.87 -20.81
N SER A 122 -4.52 5.54 -21.56
CA SER A 122 -5.81 6.21 -21.46
C SER A 122 -6.80 5.27 -20.79
N ALA A 123 -7.43 5.75 -19.73
CA ALA A 123 -8.49 5.05 -19.02
C ALA A 123 -9.76 5.92 -18.97
N GLU A 124 -10.78 5.43 -18.27
CA GLU A 124 -11.97 6.22 -17.97
C GLU A 124 -11.61 7.32 -16.96
N GLY A 125 -11.96 8.57 -17.28
CA GLY A 125 -11.71 9.73 -16.41
C GLY A 125 -10.27 10.26 -16.39
N TYR A 126 -9.26 9.57 -16.93
CA TYR A 126 -7.88 10.09 -16.96
C TYR A 126 -7.00 9.63 -18.14
N ASP A 127 -5.96 10.43 -18.42
CA ASP A 127 -4.85 10.09 -19.29
C ASP A 127 -3.52 10.14 -18.49
N PHE A 128 -2.79 9.02 -18.49
CA PHE A 128 -1.55 8.84 -17.76
C PHE A 128 -0.36 8.88 -18.72
N TYR A 129 0.46 9.93 -18.59
CA TYR A 129 1.65 10.21 -19.38
C TYR A 129 2.87 9.85 -18.54
N SER A 130 3.68 8.90 -19.02
CA SER A 130 4.84 8.42 -18.29
C SER A 130 6.11 8.55 -19.11
N ARG A 131 7.18 9.07 -18.50
CA ARG A 131 8.54 9.03 -19.04
C ARG A 131 9.29 7.75 -18.66
N LEU A 132 8.69 6.90 -17.83
CA LEU A 132 9.28 5.64 -17.38
C LEU A 132 9.28 4.60 -18.48
N ASP A 133 10.04 3.52 -18.29
CA ASP A 133 9.95 2.34 -19.15
C ASP A 133 8.53 1.73 -19.14
N GLU A 134 8.29 0.82 -20.08
CA GLU A 134 6.98 0.23 -20.25
C GLU A 134 6.51 -0.57 -19.02
N SER A 135 7.42 -1.30 -18.36
CA SER A 135 7.08 -2.14 -17.22
C SER A 135 6.61 -1.31 -16.03
N LEU A 136 7.35 -0.25 -15.70
CA LEU A 136 7.00 0.67 -14.62
C LEU A 136 5.75 1.48 -14.96
N THR A 137 5.64 1.97 -16.19
CA THR A 137 4.45 2.70 -16.66
C THR A 137 3.19 1.87 -16.47
N ARG A 138 3.22 0.62 -16.94
CA ARG A 138 2.12 -0.33 -16.82
C ARG A 138 1.76 -0.59 -15.36
N ARG A 139 2.79 -0.81 -14.52
CA ARG A 139 2.60 -1.07 -13.09
C ARG A 139 1.91 0.11 -12.39
N LEU A 140 2.37 1.34 -12.58
CA LEU A 140 1.76 2.52 -11.97
C LEU A 140 0.36 2.81 -12.52
N ALA A 141 0.14 2.60 -13.83
CA ALA A 141 -1.18 2.78 -14.44
C ALA A 141 -2.22 1.79 -13.89
N VAL A 142 -1.87 0.50 -13.72
CA VAL A 142 -2.76 -0.48 -13.06
C VAL A 142 -3.15 -0.01 -11.66
N ARG A 143 -2.17 0.45 -10.87
CA ARG A 143 -2.40 0.92 -9.50
C ARG A 143 -3.33 2.13 -9.46
N MET A 144 -3.10 3.09 -10.35
CA MET A 144 -3.96 4.27 -10.49
C MET A 144 -5.39 3.89 -10.87
N ASP A 145 -5.56 2.95 -11.81
CA ASP A 145 -6.89 2.48 -12.22
C ASP A 145 -7.66 1.87 -11.04
N GLN A 146 -7.00 1.01 -10.28
CA GLN A 146 -7.60 0.37 -9.11
C GLN A 146 -7.94 1.37 -8.00
N ALA A 147 -7.07 2.35 -7.75
CA ALA A 147 -7.37 3.44 -6.81
C ALA A 147 -8.57 4.28 -7.28
N SER A 148 -8.64 4.61 -8.57
CA SER A 148 -9.78 5.33 -9.15
C SER A 148 -11.09 4.58 -8.95
N GLN A 149 -11.11 3.27 -9.22
CA GLN A 149 -12.29 2.42 -8.98
C GLN A 149 -12.69 2.42 -7.50
N ALA A 150 -11.70 2.35 -6.60
CA ALA A 150 -11.94 2.41 -5.16
C ALA A 150 -12.55 3.73 -4.71
N PHE A 151 -12.04 4.86 -5.23
CA PHE A 151 -12.59 6.19 -4.93
C PHE A 151 -14.05 6.27 -5.33
N GLN A 152 -14.39 5.81 -6.53
CA GLN A 152 -15.77 5.79 -7.05
C GLN A 152 -16.68 4.88 -6.24
N HIS A 153 -16.18 3.73 -5.78
CA HIS A 153 -16.96 2.82 -4.96
C HIS A 153 -17.28 3.41 -3.58
N MET A 154 -16.28 4.03 -2.93
CA MET A 154 -16.44 4.57 -1.58
C MET A 154 -17.15 5.93 -1.56
N ILE A 155 -16.90 6.77 -2.56
CA ILE A 155 -17.46 8.12 -2.68
C ILE A 155 -17.95 8.29 -4.13
N PRO A 156 -19.18 7.88 -4.46
CA PRO A 156 -19.68 7.93 -5.83
C PRO A 156 -19.61 9.34 -6.44
N PRO A 157 -19.29 9.44 -7.75
CA PRO A 157 -19.23 10.72 -8.43
C PRO A 157 -20.63 11.37 -8.45
N ARG A 158 -20.67 12.69 -8.33
CA ARG A 158 -21.91 13.48 -8.27
C ARG A 158 -22.27 14.14 -9.60
N ARG A 159 -21.33 14.17 -10.54
CA ARG A 159 -21.49 14.76 -11.86
C ARG A 159 -21.04 13.75 -12.90
N ASP A 160 -21.90 13.48 -13.87
CA ASP A 160 -21.44 12.90 -15.14
C ASP A 160 -20.54 13.94 -15.78
N SER A 161 -19.31 13.55 -16.07
CA SER A 161 -18.26 14.49 -16.40
C SER A 161 -17.43 13.97 -17.55
N ASP A 162 -17.44 14.69 -18.67
CA ASP A 162 -16.47 14.51 -19.76
C ASP A 162 -15.06 14.99 -19.36
N VAL A 163 -14.86 15.36 -18.08
CA VAL A 163 -13.56 15.77 -17.54
C VAL A 163 -12.60 14.59 -17.59
N ARG A 164 -11.45 14.81 -18.22
CA ARG A 164 -10.29 13.93 -18.16
C ARG A 164 -9.21 14.57 -17.32
N LEU A 165 -8.78 13.89 -16.27
CA LEU A 165 -7.58 14.22 -15.52
C LEU A 165 -6.34 13.89 -16.36
N ARG A 166 -5.32 14.72 -16.29
CA ARG A 166 -4.01 14.40 -16.85
C ARG A 166 -3.05 14.08 -15.73
N ILE A 167 -2.36 12.95 -15.83
CA ILE A 167 -1.32 12.54 -14.86
C ILE A 167 -0.01 12.47 -15.61
N ILE A 168 1.03 13.19 -15.15
CA ILE A 168 2.37 13.16 -15.76
C ILE A 168 3.38 12.67 -14.73
N VAL A 169 4.03 11.54 -15.04
CA VAL A 169 5.11 10.96 -14.23
C VAL A 169 6.46 11.17 -14.89
N PHE A 170 7.32 11.91 -14.19
CA PHE A 170 8.70 12.19 -14.58
C PHE A 170 9.64 11.15 -13.97
N ASP A 171 10.64 10.73 -14.74
CA ASP A 171 11.67 9.79 -14.32
C ASP A 171 12.93 10.47 -13.73
N ASP A 172 12.96 11.82 -13.75
CA ASP A 172 14.01 12.67 -13.20
C ASP A 172 13.42 13.88 -12.44
N MET A 173 13.82 14.04 -11.18
CA MET A 173 13.34 15.12 -10.31
C MET A 173 13.69 16.53 -10.79
N ARG A 174 14.75 16.71 -11.60
CA ARG A 174 15.09 18.03 -12.16
C ARG A 174 14.14 18.41 -13.26
N GLU A 175 13.79 17.46 -14.14
CA GLU A 175 12.78 17.69 -15.18
C GLU A 175 11.41 18.01 -14.59
N TYR A 176 11.04 17.35 -13.49
CA TYR A 176 9.87 17.69 -12.70
C TYR A 176 9.94 19.11 -12.13
N ALA A 177 11.07 19.48 -11.51
CA ALA A 177 11.26 20.83 -10.96
C ALA A 177 11.21 21.92 -12.05
N ASP A 178 11.85 21.68 -13.20
CA ASP A 178 11.83 22.59 -14.34
C ASP A 178 10.42 22.76 -14.91
N TYR A 179 9.64 21.67 -14.98
CA TYR A 179 8.26 21.69 -15.46
C TYR A 179 7.33 22.38 -14.45
N THR A 180 7.46 22.13 -13.16
CA THR A 180 6.65 22.81 -12.13
C THR A 180 6.96 24.31 -12.05
N ALA A 181 8.21 24.71 -12.31
CA ALA A 181 8.59 26.12 -12.38
C ALA A 181 7.85 26.90 -13.50
N THR A 182 7.40 26.23 -14.58
CA THR A 182 6.60 26.91 -15.63
C THR A 182 5.23 27.36 -15.15
N PHE A 183 4.73 26.77 -14.07
CA PHE A 183 3.49 27.19 -13.40
C PHE A 183 3.75 28.21 -12.28
N GLY A 184 4.96 28.77 -12.23
CA GLY A 184 5.38 29.68 -11.17
C GLY A 184 5.50 29.00 -9.81
N ALA A 185 5.53 27.67 -9.75
CA ALA A 185 5.52 26.93 -8.50
C ALA A 185 6.96 26.51 -8.13
N THR A 186 7.49 27.01 -7.02
CA THR A 186 8.71 26.45 -6.41
C THR A 186 8.29 25.32 -5.48
N VAL A 187 8.18 24.11 -6.02
CA VAL A 187 7.57 22.98 -5.32
C VAL A 187 8.66 22.06 -4.79
N ARG A 188 8.68 21.85 -3.47
CA ARG A 188 9.52 20.84 -2.81
C ARG A 188 8.85 19.47 -2.71
N ASN A 189 7.54 19.40 -2.94
CA ASN A 189 6.77 18.15 -2.89
C ASN A 189 7.08 17.31 -4.15
N PRO A 190 7.38 16.00 -4.04
CA PRO A 190 7.55 15.13 -5.20
C PRO A 190 6.29 14.92 -6.04
N ALA A 191 5.10 15.27 -5.55
CA ALA A 191 3.88 15.27 -6.35
C ALA A 191 3.01 16.49 -6.04
N ILE A 192 2.21 16.93 -7.01
CA ILE A 192 1.19 17.97 -6.85
C ILE A 192 0.01 17.75 -7.78
N PHE A 193 -1.18 18.09 -7.31
CA PHE A 193 -2.36 18.32 -8.12
C PHE A 193 -2.53 19.82 -8.43
N LEU A 194 -2.83 20.15 -9.69
CA LEU A 194 -3.16 21.48 -10.19
C LEU A 194 -4.63 21.50 -10.68
N PRO A 195 -5.58 22.02 -9.89
CA PRO A 195 -7.01 21.99 -10.20
C PRO A 195 -7.43 22.68 -11.49
N GLN A 196 -6.86 23.86 -11.79
CA GLN A 196 -7.27 24.65 -12.95
C GLN A 196 -6.95 23.91 -14.27
N GLU A 197 -5.83 23.19 -14.26
CA GLU A 197 -5.30 22.40 -15.36
C GLU A 197 -5.78 20.94 -15.32
N ARG A 198 -6.41 20.51 -14.21
CA ARG A 198 -6.82 19.12 -13.93
C ARG A 198 -5.64 18.16 -14.10
N LEU A 199 -4.51 18.57 -13.57
CA LEU A 199 -3.20 18.02 -13.87
C LEU A 199 -2.51 17.55 -12.59
N ILE A 200 -2.16 16.28 -12.54
CA ILE A 200 -1.30 15.71 -11.50
C ILE A 200 0.11 15.58 -12.07
N LEU A 201 1.09 16.11 -11.34
CA LEU A 201 2.51 16.01 -11.67
C LEU A 201 3.21 15.20 -10.60
N VAL A 202 4.01 14.22 -11.00
CA VAL A 202 4.76 13.35 -10.07
C VAL A 202 6.20 13.23 -10.54
N GLY A 203 7.13 13.71 -9.71
CA GLY A 203 8.57 13.58 -9.88
C GLY A 203 9.10 12.32 -9.22
N THR A 204 10.00 11.62 -9.91
CA THR A 204 10.65 10.42 -9.38
C THR A 204 12.15 10.40 -9.72
N ASP A 205 12.87 9.52 -9.03
CA ASP A 205 14.31 9.29 -9.22
C ASP A 205 14.60 7.99 -10.01
N PHE A 206 13.60 7.44 -10.72
CA PHE A 206 13.71 6.12 -11.35
C PHE A 206 14.85 6.03 -12.35
N ARG A 207 15.10 7.07 -13.16
CA ARG A 207 16.21 7.08 -14.12
C ARG A 207 17.55 6.84 -13.43
N ARG A 208 17.77 7.51 -12.29
CA ARG A 208 18.99 7.38 -11.48
C ARG A 208 19.10 5.97 -10.88
N LEU A 209 18.04 5.49 -10.25
CA LEU A 209 18.01 4.16 -9.61
C LEU A 209 18.23 3.03 -10.63
N GLN A 210 17.57 3.09 -11.77
CA GLN A 210 17.73 2.10 -12.84
C GLN A 210 19.13 2.13 -13.46
N SER A 211 19.71 3.32 -13.66
CA SER A 211 21.09 3.44 -14.14
C SER A 211 22.09 2.83 -13.15
N GLN A 212 21.92 3.10 -11.85
CA GLN A 212 22.76 2.53 -10.80
C GLN A 212 22.65 0.99 -10.74
N ALA A 213 21.42 0.46 -10.77
CA ALA A 213 21.18 -0.98 -10.79
C ALA A 213 21.78 -1.66 -12.03
N LYS A 214 21.64 -1.04 -13.22
CA LYS A 214 22.22 -1.55 -14.46
C LYS A 214 23.74 -1.58 -14.44
N GLN A 215 24.38 -0.52 -13.94
CA GLN A 215 25.84 -0.47 -13.81
C GLN A 215 26.35 -1.52 -12.82
N ALA A 216 25.69 -1.67 -11.68
CA ALA A 216 26.01 -2.71 -10.70
C ALA A 216 25.88 -4.12 -11.30
N ALA A 217 24.78 -4.40 -12.01
CA ALA A 217 24.56 -5.70 -12.65
C ALA A 217 25.64 -6.05 -13.68
N GLN A 218 26.09 -5.08 -14.49
CA GLN A 218 27.16 -5.28 -15.46
C GLN A 218 28.50 -5.61 -14.77
N GLU A 219 28.83 -4.92 -13.69
CA GLU A 219 30.04 -5.18 -12.92
C GLU A 219 29.98 -6.55 -12.21
N HIS A 220 28.85 -6.88 -11.60
CA HIS A 220 28.63 -8.19 -10.98
C HIS A 220 28.73 -9.34 -11.98
N GLN A 221 28.23 -9.15 -13.20
CA GLN A 221 28.37 -10.14 -14.28
C GLN A 221 29.85 -10.37 -14.63
N ARG A 222 30.65 -9.30 -14.72
CA ARG A 222 32.11 -9.41 -14.95
C ARG A 222 32.82 -10.14 -13.81
N GLN A 223 32.51 -9.79 -12.57
CA GLN A 223 33.11 -10.43 -11.39
C GLN A 223 32.73 -11.92 -11.31
N THR A 224 31.47 -12.26 -11.59
CA THR A 224 31.01 -13.65 -11.62
C THR A 224 31.71 -14.43 -12.72
N ALA A 225 31.82 -13.87 -13.94
CA ALA A 225 32.55 -14.49 -15.04
C ALA A 225 34.04 -14.68 -14.75
N TRP A 226 34.66 -13.73 -14.05
CA TRP A 226 36.05 -13.82 -13.59
C TRP A 226 36.24 -14.97 -12.59
N TRP A 227 35.37 -15.07 -11.58
CA TRP A 227 35.38 -16.19 -10.62
C TRP A 227 35.16 -17.55 -11.27
N GLU A 228 34.28 -17.63 -12.28
CA GLU A 228 34.07 -18.86 -13.05
C GLU A 228 35.29 -19.23 -13.90
N THR A 229 36.03 -18.25 -14.39
CA THR A 229 37.28 -18.48 -15.11
C THR A 229 38.36 -19.00 -14.17
N LEU A 230 38.56 -18.34 -13.02
CA LEU A 230 39.49 -18.83 -12.00
C LEU A 230 39.13 -20.24 -11.49
N ARG A 231 37.84 -20.53 -11.32
CA ARG A 231 37.36 -21.86 -10.91
C ARG A 231 37.74 -22.93 -11.93
N ARG A 232 37.64 -22.62 -13.23
CA ARG A 232 38.04 -23.52 -14.33
C ARG A 232 39.55 -23.74 -14.38
N GLU A 233 40.34 -22.70 -14.10
CA GLU A 233 41.80 -22.77 -14.10
C GLU A 233 42.40 -23.36 -12.82
N LEU A 234 41.65 -23.38 -11.72
CA LEU A 234 42.14 -23.80 -10.40
C LEU A 234 42.80 -25.19 -10.40
N PRO A 235 42.24 -26.26 -11.02
CA PRO A 235 42.88 -27.57 -11.01
C PRO A 235 44.28 -27.53 -11.62
N ALA A 236 44.44 -26.92 -12.79
CA ALA A 236 45.72 -26.80 -13.48
C ALA A 236 46.74 -25.98 -12.68
N ARG A 237 46.29 -24.89 -12.02
CA ARG A 237 47.13 -24.08 -11.13
C ARG A 237 47.60 -24.87 -9.91
N LEU A 238 46.70 -25.63 -9.28
CA LEU A 238 47.05 -26.48 -8.13
C LEU A 238 48.02 -27.59 -8.54
N ASP A 239 47.86 -28.17 -9.73
CA ASP A 239 48.79 -29.20 -10.24
C ASP A 239 50.17 -28.64 -10.58
N ALA A 240 50.24 -27.43 -11.16
CA ALA A 240 51.52 -26.74 -11.35
C ALA A 240 52.20 -26.47 -10.01
N TYR A 241 51.45 -25.98 -9.04
CA TYR A 241 51.95 -25.70 -7.70
C TYR A 241 52.43 -26.96 -6.95
N ARG A 242 51.72 -28.10 -7.09
CA ARG A 242 52.20 -29.41 -6.60
C ARG A 242 53.58 -29.75 -7.15
N LYS A 243 53.81 -29.55 -8.45
CA LYS A 243 55.10 -29.83 -9.10
C LYS A 243 56.22 -28.93 -8.57
N GLU A 244 55.93 -27.65 -8.32
CA GLU A 244 56.87 -26.70 -7.73
C GLU A 244 57.30 -27.14 -6.32
N LEU A 245 56.35 -27.50 -5.46
CA LEU A 245 56.66 -27.99 -4.12
C LEU A 245 57.45 -29.31 -4.12
N ALA A 246 57.11 -30.22 -5.05
CA ALA A 246 57.85 -31.46 -5.23
C ALA A 246 59.30 -31.20 -5.68
N ALA A 247 59.53 -30.25 -6.58
CA ALA A 247 60.88 -29.84 -7.01
C ALA A 247 61.69 -29.22 -5.85
N ALA A 248 61.01 -28.55 -4.91
CA ALA A 248 61.59 -28.05 -3.67
C ALA A 248 61.82 -29.14 -2.59
N LYS A 249 61.55 -30.42 -2.90
CA LYS A 249 61.72 -31.58 -2.01
C LYS A 249 60.86 -31.54 -0.73
N ILE A 250 59.71 -30.86 -0.79
CA ILE A 250 58.69 -30.90 0.27
C ILE A 250 58.07 -32.30 0.34
N LYS A 251 57.70 -32.77 1.53
CA LYS A 251 57.13 -34.11 1.71
C LYS A 251 55.74 -34.21 1.06
N PRO A 252 55.35 -35.36 0.47
CA PRO A 252 54.05 -35.52 -0.19
C PRO A 252 52.84 -35.15 0.69
N GLU A 253 52.87 -35.48 1.98
CA GLU A 253 51.80 -35.16 2.94
C GLU A 253 51.64 -33.64 3.14
N GLU A 254 52.77 -32.92 3.26
CA GLU A 254 52.80 -31.46 3.40
C GLU A 254 52.31 -30.77 2.11
N ILE A 255 52.60 -31.34 0.94
CA ILE A 255 52.11 -30.84 -0.35
C ILE A 255 50.58 -30.93 -0.42
N GLU A 256 49.98 -32.07 -0.08
CA GLU A 256 48.52 -32.23 -0.16
C GLU A 256 47.78 -31.37 0.87
N GLN A 257 48.34 -31.22 2.08
CA GLN A 257 47.78 -30.31 3.09
C GLN A 257 47.75 -28.87 2.56
N GLU A 258 48.86 -28.40 1.99
CA GLU A 258 49.03 -27.04 1.52
C GLU A 258 48.18 -26.74 0.26
N VAL A 259 47.96 -27.74 -0.60
CA VAL A 259 47.00 -27.67 -1.72
C VAL A 259 45.56 -27.63 -1.21
N SER A 260 45.21 -28.42 -0.19
CA SER A 260 43.87 -28.40 0.41
C SER A 260 43.55 -27.03 0.99
N VAL A 261 44.49 -26.46 1.77
CA VAL A 261 44.35 -25.11 2.35
C VAL A 261 44.11 -24.06 1.27
N ARG A 262 44.86 -24.08 0.16
CA ARG A 262 44.63 -23.15 -0.97
C ARG A 262 43.29 -23.34 -1.64
N ARG A 263 42.85 -24.58 -1.84
CA ARG A 263 41.55 -24.89 -2.43
C ARG A 263 40.42 -24.34 -1.55
N GLU A 264 40.49 -24.59 -0.25
CA GLU A 264 39.51 -24.06 0.71
C GLU A 264 39.54 -22.53 0.76
N ALA A 265 40.72 -21.91 0.76
CA ALA A 265 40.85 -20.46 0.72
C ALA A 265 40.20 -19.86 -0.53
N PHE A 266 40.42 -20.46 -1.71
CA PHE A 266 39.77 -20.04 -2.95
C PHE A 266 38.24 -20.20 -2.86
N GLN A 267 37.75 -21.34 -2.35
CA GLN A 267 36.32 -21.58 -2.19
C GLN A 267 35.66 -20.56 -1.27
N ARG A 268 36.30 -20.24 -0.14
CA ARG A 268 35.84 -19.19 0.79
C ARG A 268 35.78 -17.83 0.12
N GLN A 269 36.86 -17.39 -0.52
CA GLN A 269 36.91 -16.08 -1.19
C GLN A 269 35.85 -15.94 -2.29
N ARG A 270 35.67 -16.99 -3.12
CA ARG A 270 34.63 -17.01 -4.15
C ARG A 270 33.24 -16.92 -3.52
N GLN A 271 32.99 -17.71 -2.47
CA GLN A 271 31.69 -17.71 -1.80
C GLN A 271 31.39 -16.35 -1.17
N GLU A 272 32.36 -15.73 -0.50
CA GLU A 272 32.24 -14.38 0.08
C GLU A 272 31.96 -13.32 -0.99
N ALA A 273 32.61 -13.40 -2.16
CA ALA A 273 32.34 -12.48 -3.26
C ALA A 273 30.92 -12.66 -3.82
N LEU A 274 30.47 -13.90 -4.05
CA LEU A 274 29.12 -14.16 -4.56
C LEU A 274 28.03 -13.77 -3.56
N THR A 275 28.26 -14.00 -2.26
CA THR A 275 27.34 -13.53 -1.21
C THR A 275 27.24 -12.01 -1.20
N ARG A 276 28.36 -11.29 -1.34
CA ARG A 276 28.35 -9.82 -1.44
C ARG A 276 27.60 -9.32 -2.66
N ILE A 277 27.83 -9.92 -3.83
CA ILE A 277 27.10 -9.58 -5.07
C ILE A 277 25.58 -9.71 -4.85
N ARG A 278 25.12 -10.85 -4.32
CA ARG A 278 23.69 -11.08 -4.05
C ARG A 278 23.11 -10.09 -3.04
N ALA A 279 23.87 -9.73 -2.01
CA ALA A 279 23.43 -8.75 -1.03
C ALA A 279 23.21 -7.38 -1.67
N VAL A 280 24.14 -6.91 -2.50
CA VAL A 280 24.02 -5.63 -3.22
C VAL A 280 22.87 -5.66 -4.23
N GLU A 281 22.70 -6.76 -4.96
CA GLU A 281 21.56 -6.92 -5.89
C GLU A 281 20.22 -6.82 -5.17
N ARG A 282 20.10 -7.45 -4.00
CA ARG A 282 18.92 -7.34 -3.16
C ARG A 282 18.69 -5.91 -2.69
N THR A 283 19.72 -5.23 -2.17
CA THR A 283 19.60 -3.83 -1.76
C THR A 283 19.16 -2.91 -2.89
N ASN A 284 19.66 -3.11 -4.11
CA ASN A 284 19.24 -2.33 -5.28
C ASN A 284 17.78 -2.61 -5.67
N ALA A 285 17.36 -3.87 -5.60
CA ALA A 285 15.96 -4.26 -5.86
C ALA A 285 15.02 -3.67 -4.81
N ASP A 286 15.38 -3.77 -3.52
CA ASP A 286 14.60 -3.22 -2.41
C ASP A 286 14.48 -1.69 -2.52
N ALA A 287 15.55 -0.99 -2.94
CA ALA A 287 15.51 0.46 -3.15
C ALA A 287 14.60 0.88 -4.32
N LEU A 288 14.60 0.12 -5.42
CA LEU A 288 13.69 0.36 -6.54
C LEU A 288 12.24 0.10 -6.14
N GLU A 289 11.99 -1.00 -5.43
CA GLU A 289 10.66 -1.36 -4.97
C GLU A 289 10.09 -0.31 -4.02
N LYS A 290 10.89 0.15 -3.05
CA LYS A 290 10.53 1.24 -2.16
C LYS A 290 10.16 2.52 -2.93
N ALA A 291 10.96 2.88 -3.94
CA ALA A 291 10.66 4.06 -4.76
C ALA A 291 9.33 3.90 -5.55
N ILE A 292 8.99 2.68 -5.98
CA ILE A 292 7.69 2.38 -6.61
C ILE A 292 6.54 2.54 -5.62
N GLU A 293 6.69 2.00 -4.41
CA GLU A 293 5.69 2.14 -3.34
C GLU A 293 5.48 3.62 -2.98
N ASP A 294 6.56 4.35 -2.71
CA ASP A 294 6.50 5.78 -2.35
C ASP A 294 5.85 6.62 -3.47
N THR A 295 6.19 6.35 -4.74
CA THR A 295 5.57 7.03 -5.90
C THR A 295 4.08 6.69 -6.01
N THR A 296 3.70 5.42 -5.79
CA THR A 296 2.31 4.97 -5.86
C THR A 296 1.46 5.66 -4.79
N ARG A 297 1.97 5.74 -3.56
CA ARG A 297 1.33 6.47 -2.46
C ARG A 297 1.07 7.93 -2.81
N GLN A 298 2.08 8.63 -3.36
CA GLN A 298 1.96 10.01 -3.79
C GLN A 298 0.91 10.18 -4.90
N ILE A 299 0.90 9.26 -5.88
CA ILE A 299 -0.14 9.26 -6.92
C ILE A 299 -1.53 9.13 -6.28
N TYR A 300 -1.72 8.20 -5.33
CA TYR A 300 -3.03 8.02 -4.68
C TYR A 300 -3.47 9.27 -3.92
N HIS A 301 -2.56 9.91 -3.21
CA HIS A 301 -2.81 11.15 -2.48
C HIS A 301 -3.32 12.27 -3.41
N GLU A 302 -2.54 12.60 -4.43
CA GLU A 302 -2.90 13.68 -5.37
C GLU A 302 -4.11 13.30 -6.25
N ALA A 303 -4.23 12.02 -6.61
CA ALA A 303 -5.38 11.51 -7.34
C ALA A 303 -6.68 11.62 -6.53
N PHE A 304 -6.63 11.42 -5.22
CA PHE A 304 -7.80 11.62 -4.38
C PHE A 304 -8.24 13.09 -4.37
N HIS A 305 -7.31 14.04 -4.23
CA HIS A 305 -7.64 15.46 -4.33
C HIS A 305 -8.27 15.81 -5.68
N ALA A 306 -7.66 15.31 -6.76
CA ALA A 306 -8.19 15.52 -8.11
C ALA A 306 -9.57 14.90 -8.30
N TYR A 307 -9.78 13.70 -7.75
CA TYR A 307 -11.06 13.01 -7.80
C TYR A 307 -12.15 13.81 -7.07
N LEU A 308 -11.86 14.23 -5.83
CA LEU A 308 -12.79 15.00 -5.00
C LEU A 308 -13.16 16.31 -5.69
N GLU A 309 -12.19 17.06 -6.19
CA GLU A 309 -12.39 18.35 -6.86
C GLU A 309 -13.13 18.21 -8.19
N CYS A 310 -12.77 17.23 -9.03
CA CYS A 310 -13.30 17.16 -10.40
C CYS A 310 -14.64 16.43 -10.52
N PHE A 311 -14.95 15.50 -9.60
CA PHE A 311 -16.11 14.61 -9.76
C PHE A 311 -17.10 14.62 -8.59
N VAL A 312 -16.70 15.07 -7.39
CA VAL A 312 -17.53 14.96 -6.18
C VAL A 312 -17.92 16.34 -5.63
N PHE A 313 -16.97 17.12 -5.13
CA PHE A 313 -17.18 18.40 -4.46
C PHE A 313 -16.25 19.49 -4.99
N PRO A 314 -16.54 20.06 -6.18
CA PRO A 314 -15.76 21.16 -6.72
C PRO A 314 -15.75 22.36 -5.77
N VAL A 315 -14.58 22.96 -5.53
CA VAL A 315 -14.42 24.10 -4.61
C VAL A 315 -15.23 25.33 -5.01
N ALA A 316 -15.67 25.42 -6.26
CA ALA A 316 -16.57 26.47 -6.73
C ALA A 316 -17.96 26.39 -6.09
N ASP A 317 -18.39 25.18 -5.69
CA ASP A 317 -19.74 24.89 -5.22
C ASP A 317 -19.79 24.43 -3.75
N TYR A 318 -18.64 24.02 -3.18
CA TYR A 318 -18.53 23.44 -1.85
C TYR A 318 -17.39 24.08 -1.02
N ASP A 319 -17.55 24.12 0.30
CA ASP A 319 -16.51 24.52 1.27
C ASP A 319 -15.91 23.27 1.92
N VAL A 320 -15.04 22.59 1.16
CA VAL A 320 -14.29 21.43 1.61
C VAL A 320 -13.20 21.88 2.60
N PRO A 321 -13.24 21.49 3.89
CA PRO A 321 -12.20 21.85 4.84
C PRO A 321 -10.86 21.20 4.47
N ILE A 322 -9.77 21.96 4.57
CA ILE A 322 -8.44 21.46 4.20
C ILE A 322 -8.03 20.26 5.04
N TRP A 323 -8.22 20.30 6.37
CA TRP A 323 -7.94 19.14 7.23
C TRP A 323 -8.73 17.88 6.79
N LEU A 324 -9.96 18.04 6.30
CA LEU A 324 -10.78 16.92 5.87
C LEU A 324 -10.27 16.38 4.54
N ASN A 325 -9.94 17.27 3.59
CA ASN A 325 -9.39 16.90 2.30
C ASN A 325 -8.05 16.15 2.44
N GLU A 326 -7.10 16.73 3.18
CA GLU A 326 -5.79 16.11 3.45
C GLU A 326 -5.92 14.84 4.29
N GLY A 327 -6.78 14.85 5.32
CA GLY A 327 -7.00 13.67 6.17
C GLY A 327 -7.59 12.49 5.40
N LEU A 328 -8.54 12.74 4.50
CA LEU A 328 -9.07 11.71 3.60
C LEU A 328 -8.02 11.28 2.57
N ALA A 329 -7.27 12.20 1.98
CA ALA A 329 -6.17 11.88 1.06
C ALA A 329 -5.12 10.96 1.72
N GLN A 330 -4.80 11.21 3.00
CA GLN A 330 -3.90 10.36 3.79
C GLN A 330 -4.46 8.94 4.02
N LEU A 331 -5.78 8.75 4.11
CA LEU A 331 -6.38 7.41 4.16
C LEU A 331 -6.11 6.62 2.87
N PHE A 332 -6.31 7.25 1.71
CA PHE A 332 -6.11 6.63 0.42
C PHE A 332 -4.63 6.49 0.05
N GLU A 333 -3.78 7.41 0.48
CA GLU A 333 -2.32 7.34 0.33
C GLU A 333 -1.78 6.02 0.89
N HIS A 334 -2.29 5.60 2.05
CA HIS A 334 -1.89 4.36 2.72
C HIS A 334 -2.75 3.16 2.35
N GLY A 335 -3.65 3.33 1.38
CA GLY A 335 -4.54 2.28 0.92
C GLY A 335 -3.77 1.10 0.32
N GLN A 336 -4.19 -0.10 0.70
CA GLN A 336 -3.58 -1.34 0.27
C GLN A 336 -4.43 -1.99 -0.81
N LEU A 337 -3.80 -2.27 -1.93
CA LEU A 337 -4.43 -3.09 -2.94
C LEU A 337 -4.30 -4.57 -2.57
N GLU A 338 -5.43 -5.24 -2.38
CA GLU A 338 -5.56 -6.67 -2.16
C GLU A 338 -6.44 -7.27 -3.26
N GLU A 339 -5.82 -7.96 -4.22
CA GLU A 339 -6.51 -8.56 -5.38
C GLU A 339 -7.33 -7.51 -6.15
N ASP A 340 -8.65 -7.54 -6.00
CA ASP A 340 -9.62 -6.66 -6.65
C ASP A 340 -10.18 -5.61 -5.67
N SER A 341 -9.70 -5.59 -4.42
CA SER A 341 -10.19 -4.71 -3.36
C SER A 341 -9.12 -3.74 -2.90
N PHE A 342 -9.50 -2.48 -2.76
CA PHE A 342 -8.65 -1.44 -2.19
C PHE A 342 -9.07 -1.18 -0.75
N ARG A 343 -8.14 -1.40 0.17
CA ARG A 343 -8.39 -1.34 1.62
C ARG A 343 -7.76 -0.10 2.23
N ILE A 344 -8.56 0.68 2.93
CA ILE A 344 -8.12 1.86 3.69
C ILE A 344 -8.23 1.66 5.20
N ASP A 345 -8.63 0.45 5.64
CA ASP A 345 -8.90 0.07 7.03
C ASP A 345 -7.64 -0.39 7.80
N ALA A 346 -6.45 -0.12 7.26
CA ALA A 346 -5.18 -0.36 7.91
C ALA A 346 -4.52 0.98 8.33
N PRO A 347 -4.44 1.29 9.63
CA PRO A 347 -3.83 2.53 10.06
C PRO A 347 -2.30 2.44 9.87
N PRO A 348 -1.67 3.43 9.20
CA PRO A 348 -0.23 3.45 9.02
C PRO A 348 0.49 3.81 10.32
N SER A 349 1.48 3.01 10.70
CA SER A 349 2.06 3.07 12.04
C SER A 349 2.95 4.28 12.29
N ASP A 350 3.56 4.84 11.26
CA ASP A 350 4.26 6.11 11.32
C ASP A 350 3.30 7.27 11.67
N LEU A 351 2.13 7.37 11.01
CA LEU A 351 1.13 8.40 11.37
C LEU A 351 0.51 8.15 12.74
N VAL A 352 0.27 6.89 13.13
CA VAL A 352 -0.24 6.58 14.48
C VAL A 352 0.78 7.02 15.54
N ALA A 353 2.06 6.69 15.35
CA ALA A 353 3.12 7.07 16.28
C ALA A 353 3.27 8.60 16.35
N GLU A 354 3.26 9.29 15.20
CA GLU A 354 3.30 10.75 15.14
C GLU A 354 2.09 11.37 15.84
N LEU A 355 0.89 10.85 15.60
CA LEU A 355 -0.34 11.33 16.24
C LEU A 355 -0.30 11.15 17.75
N LYS A 356 0.09 9.96 18.24
CA LYS A 356 0.22 9.70 19.68
C LYS A 356 1.26 10.62 20.32
N GLN A 357 2.43 10.77 19.70
CA GLN A 357 3.46 11.70 20.17
C GLN A 357 2.92 13.13 20.21
N ARG A 358 2.16 13.53 19.19
CA ARG A 358 1.55 14.87 19.09
C ARG A 358 0.54 15.12 20.19
N LEU A 359 -0.36 14.17 20.46
CA LEU A 359 -1.36 14.27 21.52
C LEU A 359 -0.72 14.24 22.92
N ALA A 360 0.32 13.43 23.13
CA ALA A 360 1.06 13.37 24.39
C ALA A 360 1.87 14.65 24.68
N SER A 361 2.22 15.42 23.64
CA SER A 361 3.00 16.65 23.80
C SER A 361 2.22 17.81 24.43
N THR A 362 0.89 17.74 24.48
CA THR A 362 0.04 18.83 24.98
C THR A 362 -1.36 18.37 25.41
N ASP A 363 -1.79 18.81 26.59
CA ASP A 363 -3.16 18.64 27.09
C ASP A 363 -4.15 19.67 26.51
N ARG A 364 -3.67 20.66 25.73
CA ARG A 364 -4.53 21.67 25.09
C ARG A 364 -5.42 21.05 24.02
N PRO A 365 -6.67 21.53 23.84
CA PRO A 365 -7.55 21.07 22.77
C PRO A 365 -6.95 21.40 21.40
N LEU A 366 -6.69 20.38 20.59
CA LEU A 366 -6.06 20.50 19.28
C LEU A 366 -7.07 20.47 18.14
N LEU A 367 -8.26 19.89 18.35
CA LEU A 367 -9.25 19.81 17.29
C LEU A 367 -9.87 21.18 16.99
N ALA A 368 -10.08 22.02 18.01
CA ALA A 368 -10.54 23.40 17.80
C ALA A 368 -9.54 24.16 16.91
N GLU A 369 -8.25 24.07 17.21
CA GLU A 369 -7.20 24.66 16.39
C GLU A 369 -7.21 24.10 14.96
N LEU A 370 -7.35 22.78 14.77
CA LEU A 370 -7.41 22.16 13.45
C LEU A 370 -8.58 22.66 12.60
N LEU A 371 -9.76 22.84 13.22
CA LEU A 371 -10.96 23.30 12.52
C LEU A 371 -10.92 24.79 12.17
N GLU A 372 -10.21 25.58 12.98
CA GLU A 372 -10.04 27.03 12.82
C GLU A 372 -8.85 27.40 11.93
N ARG A 373 -7.81 26.55 11.88
CA ARG A 373 -6.69 26.65 10.93
C ARG A 373 -7.16 26.25 9.53
N ASP A 374 -7.96 27.11 8.89
CA ASP A 374 -7.74 27.50 7.49
C ASP A 374 -8.85 28.43 6.96
N SER A 375 -8.49 29.57 6.37
CA SER A 375 -9.37 30.29 5.43
C SER A 375 -8.64 31.16 4.40
N ALA A 376 -7.30 31.22 4.43
CA ALA A 376 -6.55 32.04 3.51
C ALA A 376 -5.88 31.17 2.44
N ALA A 377 -6.61 31.00 1.34
CA ALA A 377 -6.12 30.56 0.03
C ALA A 377 -5.74 29.08 -0.11
N PHE A 378 -6.71 28.29 -0.58
CA PHE A 378 -6.48 27.21 -1.55
C PHE A 378 -6.02 27.79 -2.92
N VAL A 379 -5.15 28.80 -2.92
CA VAL A 379 -4.45 29.22 -4.12
C VAL A 379 -3.16 28.43 -4.12
N LEU A 380 -3.15 27.40 -4.96
CA LEU A 380 -2.05 26.51 -5.32
C LEU A 380 -0.84 27.22 -5.94
N THR A 381 -0.38 28.29 -5.31
CA THR A 381 0.86 28.97 -5.66
C THR A 381 1.64 29.19 -4.38
N MET A 382 2.79 28.51 -4.31
CA MET A 382 3.95 28.77 -3.42
C MET A 382 4.04 27.91 -2.13
N SER A 383 4.56 26.68 -2.27
CA SER A 383 5.26 25.93 -1.19
C SER A 383 4.44 25.58 0.09
N PRO A 384 4.87 24.57 0.87
CA PRO A 384 4.03 23.41 1.16
C PRO A 384 3.16 23.53 2.42
N HIS A 385 1.95 22.99 2.32
CA HIS A 385 1.01 22.71 3.41
C HIS A 385 1.61 21.90 4.57
N ARG A 386 2.74 21.19 4.38
CA ARG A 386 3.49 20.45 5.43
C ARG A 386 3.99 21.28 6.61
N GLU A 387 4.23 22.58 6.46
CA GLU A 387 4.69 23.39 7.60
C GLU A 387 3.54 23.95 8.45
N GLN A 388 2.29 23.87 7.98
CA GLN A 388 1.12 24.48 8.63
C GLN A 388 0.02 23.48 9.03
N LEU A 389 -0.12 22.37 8.30
CA LEU A 389 -1.10 21.32 8.57
C LEU A 389 -0.49 20.15 9.33
N ASP A 390 -1.14 19.80 10.43
CA ASP A 390 -0.84 18.63 11.24
C ASP A 390 -1.49 17.40 10.58
N TYR A 391 -0.77 16.80 9.62
CA TYR A 391 -1.24 15.67 8.82
C TYR A 391 -1.69 14.48 9.68
N ALA A 392 -0.94 14.18 10.74
CA ALA A 392 -1.28 13.11 11.67
C ALA A 392 -2.62 13.39 12.37
N LEU A 393 -2.84 14.64 12.81
CA LEU A 393 -4.10 15.06 13.44
C LEU A 393 -5.29 15.01 12.45
N ALA A 394 -5.08 15.50 11.23
CA ALA A 394 -6.07 15.47 10.15
C ALA A 394 -6.47 14.03 9.78
N TRP A 395 -5.47 13.16 9.59
CA TRP A 395 -5.66 11.74 9.34
C TRP A 395 -6.40 11.06 10.50
N GLY A 396 -5.98 11.28 11.75
CA GLY A 396 -6.60 10.64 12.92
C GLY A 396 -8.06 11.02 13.12
N LEU A 397 -8.43 12.28 12.81
CA LEU A 397 -9.82 12.72 12.83
C LEU A 397 -10.60 12.10 11.65
N ALA A 398 -10.07 12.16 10.43
CA ALA A 398 -10.69 11.55 9.25
C ALA A 398 -10.92 10.04 9.43
N TRP A 399 -9.94 9.34 9.99
CA TRP A 399 -10.01 7.92 10.33
C TRP A 399 -11.20 7.60 11.24
N ARG A 400 -11.31 8.30 12.38
CA ARG A 400 -12.44 8.13 13.32
C ARG A 400 -13.77 8.40 12.61
N LEU A 401 -13.83 9.46 11.81
CA LEU A 401 -15.05 9.83 11.10
C LEU A 401 -15.48 8.79 10.07
N VAL A 402 -14.53 8.23 9.31
CA VAL A 402 -14.83 7.23 8.28
C VAL A 402 -15.26 5.91 8.91
N PHE A 403 -14.49 5.36 9.84
CA PHE A 403 -14.72 3.98 10.31
C PHE A 403 -15.73 3.86 11.43
N GLU A 404 -15.85 4.88 12.28
CA GLU A 404 -16.70 4.80 13.48
C GLU A 404 -17.94 5.66 13.33
N GLU A 405 -17.76 6.86 12.77
CA GLU A 405 -18.87 7.76 12.46
C GLU A 405 -19.36 7.60 11.02
N ARG A 406 -18.95 6.56 10.28
CA ARG A 406 -19.50 6.17 8.97
C ARG A 406 -19.67 7.35 8.00
N LEU A 407 -18.65 8.19 7.87
CA LEU A 407 -18.71 9.46 7.14
C LEU A 407 -19.19 9.32 5.68
N PHE A 408 -18.90 8.20 5.03
CA PHE A 408 -19.31 7.95 3.64
C PHE A 408 -20.76 7.45 3.49
N GLU A 409 -21.47 7.16 4.59
CA GLU A 409 -22.87 6.74 4.53
C GLU A 409 -23.82 7.95 4.37
N GLY A 410 -24.77 7.84 3.43
CA GLY A 410 -25.81 8.84 3.22
C GLY A 410 -25.25 10.20 2.75
N ASN A 411 -25.68 11.28 3.40
CA ASN A 411 -25.25 12.65 3.08
C ASN A 411 -24.27 13.24 4.11
N ARG A 412 -23.64 12.41 4.95
CA ARG A 412 -22.80 12.85 6.07
C ARG A 412 -21.55 13.61 5.60
N LEU A 413 -20.84 13.08 4.60
CA LEU A 413 -19.72 13.78 3.99
C LEU A 413 -20.15 15.12 3.37
N GLU A 414 -21.30 15.17 2.71
CA GLU A 414 -21.83 16.41 2.13
C GLU A 414 -22.14 17.46 3.18
N GLN A 415 -22.69 17.07 4.34
CA GLN A 415 -22.93 17.99 5.46
C GLN A 415 -21.63 18.63 5.97
N MET A 416 -20.51 17.92 5.87
CA MET A 416 -19.18 18.43 6.27
C MET A 416 -18.58 19.41 5.27
N VAL A 417 -19.02 19.37 4.00
CA VAL A 417 -18.47 20.22 2.93
C VAL A 417 -19.45 21.27 2.40
N THR A 418 -20.71 21.21 2.80
CA THR A 418 -21.71 22.23 2.43
C THR A 418 -21.46 23.51 3.23
N GLY A 419 -21.40 24.66 2.55
CA GLY A 419 -21.21 25.96 3.19
C GLY A 419 -22.39 26.42 4.05
N GLY A 420 -22.27 27.59 4.67
CA GLY A 420 -23.37 28.27 5.39
C GLY A 420 -23.39 28.07 6.92
N THR A 421 -22.59 27.15 7.46
CA THR A 421 -22.33 27.02 8.90
C THR A 421 -20.83 26.88 9.16
N SER A 422 -20.38 27.16 10.38
CA SER A 422 -18.96 27.02 10.71
C SER A 422 -18.51 25.56 10.66
N ARG A 423 -17.25 25.30 10.33
CA ARG A 423 -16.65 23.95 10.30
C ARG A 423 -16.82 23.20 11.61
N ARG A 424 -16.64 23.90 12.73
CA ARG A 424 -16.91 23.39 14.08
C ARG A 424 -18.36 22.92 14.20
N GLN A 425 -19.31 23.76 13.81
CA GLN A 425 -20.73 23.44 13.90
C GLN A 425 -21.11 22.26 12.99
N ARG A 426 -20.52 22.16 11.79
CA ARG A 426 -20.70 21.00 10.89
C ARG A 426 -20.26 19.70 11.57
N LEU A 427 -19.08 19.70 12.20
CA LEU A 427 -18.58 18.54 12.93
C LEU A 427 -19.44 18.20 14.16
N GLU A 428 -19.81 19.19 14.98
CA GLU A 428 -20.64 18.97 16.16
C GLU A 428 -22.04 18.43 15.79
N ASN A 429 -22.62 18.92 14.70
CA ASN A 429 -23.88 18.40 14.16
C ASN A 429 -23.75 16.95 13.69
N LEU A 430 -22.66 16.60 12.99
CA LEU A 430 -22.38 15.25 12.52
C LEU A 430 -22.23 14.25 13.69
N LEU A 431 -21.60 14.69 14.78
CA LEU A 431 -21.31 13.87 15.97
C LEU A 431 -22.45 13.85 16.99
N GLY A 432 -23.40 14.78 16.90
CA GLY A 432 -24.48 14.95 17.86
C GLY A 432 -24.02 15.37 19.26
N LYS A 433 -22.81 15.92 19.39
CA LYS A 433 -22.19 16.35 20.66
C LYS A 433 -21.22 17.50 20.44
N SER A 434 -20.90 18.25 21.50
CA SER A 434 -19.95 19.36 21.39
C SER A 434 -18.51 18.87 21.21
N LEU A 435 -17.66 19.72 20.62
CA LEU A 435 -16.25 19.37 20.42
C LEU A 435 -15.52 19.09 21.74
N ASP A 436 -15.86 19.83 22.80
CA ASP A 436 -15.29 19.66 24.14
C ASP A 436 -15.62 18.28 24.76
N GLN A 437 -16.74 17.69 24.37
CA GLN A 437 -17.13 16.33 24.78
C GLN A 437 -16.49 15.26 23.89
N PHE A 438 -16.28 15.56 22.61
CA PHE A 438 -15.75 14.63 21.63
C PHE A 438 -14.23 14.46 21.76
N GLU A 439 -13.47 15.55 21.89
CA GLU A 439 -12.00 15.49 21.83
C GLU A 439 -11.38 14.54 22.87
N PRO A 440 -11.83 14.50 24.15
CA PRO A 440 -11.32 13.52 25.11
C PRO A 440 -11.58 12.06 24.70
N GLN A 441 -12.77 11.78 24.14
CA GLN A 441 -13.13 10.44 23.65
C GLN A 441 -12.28 10.04 22.44
N TRP A 442 -12.01 11.01 21.56
CA TRP A 442 -11.16 10.80 20.41
C TRP A 442 -9.70 10.56 20.80
N ARG A 443 -9.17 11.28 21.81
CA ARG A 443 -7.83 11.02 22.35
C ARG A 443 -7.70 9.62 22.94
N GLU A 444 -8.68 9.19 23.73
CA GLU A 444 -8.72 7.82 24.26
C GLU A 444 -8.81 6.78 23.14
N TYR A 445 -9.59 7.06 22.09
CA TYR A 445 -9.64 6.21 20.90
C TYR A 445 -8.26 6.09 20.23
N VAL A 446 -7.55 7.20 20.04
CA VAL A 446 -6.21 7.22 19.42
C VAL A 446 -5.18 6.47 20.26
N GLU A 447 -5.20 6.61 21.59
CA GLU A 447 -4.31 5.85 22.48
C GLU A 447 -4.47 4.33 22.31
N ASN A 448 -5.69 3.89 22.03
CA ASN A 448 -6.02 2.48 21.78
C ASN A 448 -5.74 2.01 20.34
N LEU A 449 -5.32 2.90 19.44
CA LEU A 449 -4.87 2.48 18.10
C LEU A 449 -3.58 1.65 18.20
N PRO A 450 -3.40 0.61 17.37
CA PRO A 450 -2.22 -0.24 17.42
C PRO A 450 -0.96 0.47 16.89
N ASP A 451 0.16 0.40 17.64
CA ASP A 451 1.46 1.07 17.33
C ASP A 451 2.29 0.43 16.19
N ARG A 452 1.75 -0.55 15.46
CA ARG A 452 2.51 -1.69 14.91
C ARG A 452 3.71 -1.43 14.01
#